data_AF-A0A4R5KSW1-F1
#
_entry.id   AF-A0A4R5KSW1-F1
#
_cell.length_a   1.000
_cell.length_b   1.000
_cell.length_c   1.000
_cell.angle_alpha   90.00
_cell.angle_beta   90.00
_cell.angle_gamma   90.00
#
_symmetry.space_group_name_H-M   'P 1'
#
loop_
_entity.id
_entity.type
_entity.pdbx_description
1 polymer ?
#
loop_
_entity_poly.entity_id
_entity_poly.type
_entity_poly.pdbx_seq_one_letter_code
_entity_poly.pdbx_strand_id
1 'polypeptide(L)' 'MTVPPNSNLSRSELSAEIEKVRTHMVHLAGEFGFLHPEVQHCSKQLDSLLIQYYLIDRVDRTGE' A
#
# COMPACT_ATOMS: atom_id res chain seq x y z
N MET A 1 19.24 4.80 7.27
CA MET A 1 18.00 4.22 6.74
C MET A 1 16.94 4.36 7.81
N THR A 2 16.17 5.44 7.78
CA THR A 2 15.11 5.72 8.76
C THR A 2 13.83 5.06 8.29
N VAL A 3 13.49 3.92 8.90
CA VAL A 3 12.14 3.34 8.85
C VAL A 3 11.16 4.39 9.37
N PRO A 4 10.11 4.78 8.61
CA PRO A 4 9.13 5.73 9.13
C PRO A 4 8.36 5.06 10.28
N PRO A 5 8.04 5.82 11.34
CA PRO A 5 7.26 5.32 12.46
C PRO A 5 5.81 5.22 11.99
N ASN A 6 5.24 4.01 12.00
CA ASN A 6 3.83 3.72 12.25
C ASN A 6 3.68 2.18 12.22
N SER A 7 3.63 1.53 13.38
CA SER A 7 2.39 1.20 14.11
C SER A 7 1.70 0.02 13.44
N ASN A 8 1.49 -1.09 14.18
CA ASN A 8 0.76 -2.28 13.75
C ASN A 8 -0.65 -1.91 13.25
N LEU A 9 -0.78 -1.51 11.98
CA LEU A 9 -2.07 -1.26 11.36
C LEU A 9 -2.81 -2.58 11.28
N SER A 10 -4.08 -2.58 11.70
CA SER A 10 -4.98 -3.69 11.48
C SER A 10 -5.19 -3.92 9.99
N ARG A 11 -5.67 -5.11 9.64
CA ARG A 11 -6.04 -5.47 8.26
C ARG A 11 -6.99 -4.45 7.63
N SER A 12 -7.97 -3.96 8.39
CA SER A 12 -8.94 -2.97 7.91
C SER A 12 -8.28 -1.62 7.61
N GLU A 13 -7.34 -1.19 8.44
CA GLU A 13 -6.60 0.06 8.23
C GLU A 13 -5.66 -0.04 7.02
N LEU A 14 -4.97 -1.17 6.86
CA LEU A 14 -4.18 -1.42 5.66
C LEU A 14 -5.04 -1.44 4.40
N SER A 15 -6.22 -2.07 4.43
CA SER A 15 -7.14 -2.07 3.30
C SER A 15 -7.59 -0.66 2.93
N ALA A 16 -7.86 0.20 3.91
CA ALA A 16 -8.25 1.58 3.67
C ALA A 16 -7.11 2.41 3.05
N GLU A 17 -5.88 2.26 3.56
CA GLU A 17 -4.72 2.96 3.00
C GLU A 17 -4.35 2.43 1.60
N ILE A 18 -4.50 1.12 1.33
CA ILE A 18 -4.34 0.54 0.00
C ILE A 18 -5.30 1.21 -0.99
N GLU A 19 -6.59 1.33 -0.66
CA GLU A 19 -7.57 1.92 -1.58
C GLU A 19 -7.32 3.41 -1.81
N LYS A 20 -6.89 4.13 -0.77
CA LYS A 20 -6.49 5.54 -0.87
C LYS A 20 -5.31 5.74 -1.81
N VAL A 21 -4.24 4.96 -1.67
CA VAL A 21 -3.07 5.03 -2.56
C VAL A 21 -3.44 4.61 -3.98
N ARG A 22 -4.24 3.54 -4.13
CA ARG A 22 -4.74 3.08 -5.43
C ARG A 22 -5.53 4.17 -6.16
N THR A 23 -6.48 4.81 -5.48
CA THR A 23 -7.30 5.88 -6.04
C THR A 23 -6.44 7.06 -6.48
N HIS A 24 -5.47 7.46 -5.65
CA HIS A 24 -4.55 8.54 -5.99
C HIS A 24 -3.67 8.19 -7.21
N MET A 25 -3.15 6.95 -7.27
CA MET A 25 -2.37 6.47 -8.40
C MET A 25 -3.16 6.49 -9.71
N VAL A 26 -4.42 6.07 -9.69
CA VAL A 26 -5.32 6.09 -10.87
C VAL A 26 -5.55 7.51 -11.35
N HIS A 27 -5.80 8.44 -10.43
CA HIS A 27 -5.95 9.86 -10.77
C HIS A 27 -4.69 10.42 -11.44
N LEU A 28 -3.53 10.24 -10.81
CA LEU A 28 -2.24 10.70 -11.36
C LEU A 28 -1.90 10.02 -12.70
N ALA A 29 -2.23 8.75 -12.88
CA ALA A 29 -2.01 8.04 -14.14
C ALA A 29 -2.90 8.56 -15.27
N GLY A 30 -4.13 9.00 -14.94
CA GLY A 30 -5.01 9.68 -15.90
C GLY A 30 -4.46 11.04 -16.35
N GLU A 31 -3.86 11.80 -15.42
CA GLU A 31 -3.32 13.14 -15.70
C GLU A 31 -1.94 13.09 -16.39
N PHE A 32 -1.05 12.20 -15.95
CA PHE A 32 0.37 12.23 -16.30
C PHE A 32 0.89 10.98 -17.02
N GLY A 33 0.07 9.91 -17.07
CA GLY A 33 0.48 8.61 -17.60
C GLY A 33 1.26 7.75 -16.61
N PHE A 34 1.34 6.45 -16.91
CA PHE A 34 1.86 5.45 -15.97
C PHE A 34 3.35 5.58 -15.61
N LEU A 35 4.16 6.18 -16.50
CA LEU A 35 5.59 6.33 -16.28
C LEU A 35 5.95 7.58 -15.47
N HIS A 36 4.96 8.40 -15.09
CA HIS A 36 5.20 9.59 -14.29
C HIS A 36 5.81 9.22 -12.93
N PRO A 37 6.85 9.95 -12.44
CA PRO A 37 7.54 9.62 -11.19
C PRO A 37 6.61 9.49 -9.98
N GLU A 38 5.55 10.29 -9.90
CA GLU A 38 4.58 10.22 -8.79
C GLU A 38 3.69 8.98 -8.87
N VAL A 39 3.33 8.54 -10.09
CA VAL A 39 2.59 7.27 -10.30
C VAL A 39 3.48 6.09 -9.91
N GLN A 40 4.76 6.14 -10.29
CA GLN A 40 5.76 5.14 -9.88
C GLN A 40 5.99 5.14 -8.36
N HIS A 41 5.93 6.29 -7.71
CA HIS A 41 6.00 6.40 -6.25
C HIS A 41 4.79 5.72 -5.58
N CYS A 42 3.58 6.03 -6.07
CA CYS A 42 2.36 5.39 -5.60
C CYS A 42 2.41 3.86 -5.78
N SER A 43 2.94 3.37 -6.91
CA SER A 43 3.12 1.93 -7.15
C SER A 43 3.98 1.29 -6.07
N LYS A 44 5.14 1.88 -5.75
CA LYS A 44 6.05 1.34 -4.71
C LYS A 44 5.43 1.36 -3.31
N GLN A 45 4.64 2.40 -3.03
CA GLN A 45 3.90 2.50 -1.77
C GLN A 45 2.81 1.41 -1.70
N LEU A 46 2.08 1.19 -2.79
CA LEU A 46 1.05 0.17 -2.90
C LEU A 46 1.64 -1.24 -2.70
N ASP A 47 2.79 -1.53 -3.31
CA ASP A 47 3.51 -2.79 -3.12
C ASP A 47 3.84 -3.03 -1.64
N SER A 48 4.34 -1.99 -0.96
CA SER A 48 4.70 -2.07 0.46
C SER A 48 3.49 -2.34 1.36
N LEU A 49 2.35 -1.70 1.06
CA LEU A 49 1.10 -1.90 1.80
C LEU A 49 0.51 -3.29 1.54
N LEU A 50 0.53 -3.76 0.30
CA LEU A 50 0.06 -5.10 -0.07
C LEU A 50 0.88 -6.19 0.62
N ILE A 51 2.20 -6.06 0.66
CA ILE A 51 3.08 -6.99 1.39
C ILE A 51 2.67 -7.05 2.87
N GLN A 52 2.47 -5.90 3.53
CA GLN A 52 2.04 -5.87 4.93
C GLN A 52 0.67 -6.53 5.12
N TYR A 53 -0.29 -6.25 4.24
CA TYR A 53 -1.63 -6.84 4.30
C TYR A 53 -1.57 -8.37 4.18
N TYR A 54 -0.78 -8.90 3.24
CA TYR A 54 -0.61 -10.34 3.08
C TYR A 54 0.16 -10.99 4.23
N LEU A 55 1.10 -10.30 4.86
CA LEU A 55 1.80 -10.82 6.04
C LEU A 55 0.84 -11.00 7.21
N ILE A 56 -0.03 -10.03 7.48
CA ILE A 56 -1.10 -10.16 8.49
C ILE A 56 -2.03 -11.32 8.12
N ASP A 57 -2.44 -11.41 6.85
CA ASP A 57 -3.34 -12.47 6.40
C ASP A 57 -2.73 -13.88 6.46
N ARG A 58 -1.41 -14.00 6.37
CA ARG A 58 -0.72 -15.27 6.57
C ARG A 58 -0.62 -15.62 8.05
N VAL A 59 -0.30 -14.65 8.92
CA VAL A 59 -0.24 -14.87 10.38
C VAL A 59 -1.58 -15.35 10.92
N ASP A 60 -2.69 -14.72 10.50
CA ASP A 60 -4.05 -15.09 10.92
C ASP A 60 -4.42 -16.53 10.50
N ARG A 61 -3.81 -17.08 9.43
CA ARG A 61 -4.09 -18.43 8.91
C ARG A 61 -3.18 -19.54 9.47
N THR A 62 -2.06 -19.20 10.11
CA THR A 62 -1.12 -20.17 10.71
C THR A 62 -1.24 -20.27 12.24
N GLY A 63 -2.16 -19.52 12.85
CA GLY A 63 -2.45 -19.56 14.29
C GLY A 63 -3.57 -20.52 14.70
N GLU A 64 -3.92 -21.51 13.86
CA GLU A 64 -4.82 -22.63 14.19
C GLU A 64 -4.04 -23.92 14.51
#